data_AF-R2QKM1-F1
#
_entry.id   AF-R2QKM1-F1
#
_cell.length_a   1.000
_cell.length_b   1.000
_cell.length_c   1.000
_cell.angle_alpha   90.00
_cell.angle_beta   90.00
_cell.angle_gamma   90.00
#
_symmetry.space_group_name_H-M   'P 1'
#
loop_
_entity.id
_entity.type
_entity.pdbx_description
1 polymer ?
#
loop_
_entity_poly.entity_id
_entity_poly.type
_entity_poly.pdbx_seq_one_letter_code
_entity_poly.pdbx_strand_id
1 'polypeptide(L)'
;MMLKPSIDSLLKEVPSKYSLVILASKRAHELDEGAQPTLESFESVKSVGQALEEIDAATVINDPRPEEKRERMRMAKEEQKMRHEQEQKELENRIREEKSL
;
A
#
# COMPACT_ATOMS: atom_id res chain seq x y z
N MET A 1 -2.42 31.00 5.90
CA MET A 1 -1.49 29.93 6.37
C MET A 1 -0.79 29.39 5.13
N MET A 2 0.54 29.35 5.10
CA MET A 2 1.25 28.71 4.00
C MET A 2 0.98 27.20 4.06
N LEU A 3 0.62 26.60 2.92
CA LEU A 3 0.53 25.16 2.78
C LEU A 3 1.94 24.60 2.88
N LYS A 4 2.24 23.87 3.97
CA LYS A 4 3.42 23.02 4.06
C LYS A 4 3.00 21.56 3.83
N PRO A 5 3.89 20.73 3.25
CA PRO A 5 5.16 21.08 2.61
C PRO A 5 5.00 21.85 1.29
N SER A 6 6.06 22.49 0.80
CA SER A 6 6.03 23.21 -0.49
C SER A 6 6.17 22.23 -1.67
N ILE A 7 5.60 22.60 -2.82
CA ILE A 7 5.71 21.78 -4.04
C ILE A 7 7.17 21.58 -4.46
N ASP A 8 8.03 22.58 -4.33
CA ASP A 8 9.44 22.46 -4.70
C ASP A 8 10.20 21.47 -3.81
N SER A 9 9.79 21.32 -2.54
CA SER A 9 10.37 20.33 -1.62
C SER A 9 9.93 18.93 -2.03
N LEU A 10 8.62 18.74 -2.24
CA LEU A 10 8.03 17.47 -2.66
C LEU A 10 8.60 16.96 -4.00
N LEU A 11 8.90 17.86 -4.94
CA LEU A 11 9.47 17.49 -6.24
C LEU A 11 10.95 17.09 -6.17
N LYS A 12 11.66 17.31 -5.06
CA LYS A 12 13.00 16.72 -4.84
C LYS A 12 12.91 15.22 -4.57
N GLU A 13 11.91 14.82 -3.79
CA GLU A 13 11.66 13.41 -3.45
C GLU A 13 10.91 12.68 -4.57
N VAL A 14 9.93 13.33 -5.20
CA VAL A 14 9.12 12.77 -6.29
C VAL A 14 9.13 13.71 -7.50
N PRO A 15 10.06 13.54 -8.47
CA PRO A 15 10.34 14.55 -9.51
C PRO A 15 9.24 14.71 -10.57
N SER A 16 8.18 13.91 -10.51
CA SER A 16 7.03 14.00 -11.41
C SER A 16 5.80 14.46 -10.63
N LYS A 17 5.20 15.58 -11.06
CA LYS A 17 3.94 16.11 -10.50
C LYS A 17 2.83 15.06 -10.52
N TYR A 18 2.73 14.29 -11.61
CA TYR A 18 1.72 13.24 -11.74
C TYR A 18 1.98 12.10 -10.76
N SER A 19 3.24 11.66 -10.64
CA SER A 19 3.62 10.61 -9.70
C SER A 19 3.39 11.04 -8.26
N LEU A 20 3.69 12.30 -7.93
CA LEU A 20 3.44 12.90 -6.62
C LEU A 20 1.94 12.86 -6.27
N VAL A 21 1.07 13.30 -7.17
CA VAL A 21 -0.39 13.26 -6.97
C VAL A 21 -0.89 11.83 -6.77
N ILE A 22 -0.39 10.88 -7.57
CA ILE A 22 -0.79 9.47 -7.46
C ILE A 22 -0.30 8.87 -6.14
N LEU A 23 0.95 9.13 -5.74
CA LEU A 23 1.53 8.61 -4.50
C LEU A 23 0.80 9.18 -3.28
N ALA A 24 0.59 10.49 -3.23
CA ALA A 24 -0.13 11.15 -2.14
C ALA A 24 -1.57 10.66 -2.03
N SER A 25 -2.27 10.50 -3.16
CA SER A 25 -3.66 9.98 -3.17
C SER A 25 -3.73 8.55 -2.64
N LYS A 26 -2.83 7.66 -3.08
CA LYS A 26 -2.78 6.28 -2.60
C LYS A 26 -2.49 6.21 -1.12
N ARG A 27 -1.48 6.97 -0.66
CA ARG A 27 -1.11 6.98 0.74
C ARG A 27 -2.20 7.59 1.63
N ALA A 28 -2.87 8.63 1.16
CA ALA A 28 -4.02 9.20 1.88
C ALA A 28 -5.14 8.16 2.08
N HIS A 29 -5.45 7.35 1.06
CA HIS A 29 -6.41 6.27 1.21
C HIS A 29 -5.97 5.20 2.21
N GLU A 30 -4.69 4.81 2.21
CA GLU A 30 -4.17 3.88 3.22
C GLU A 30 -4.36 4.46 4.64
N LEU A 31 -4.05 5.74 4.84
CA LEU A 31 -4.25 6.42 6.13
C LEU A 31 -5.73 6.46 6.53
N ASP A 32 -6.63 6.75 5.58
CA ASP A 32 -8.09 6.75 5.81
C ASP A 32 -8.62 5.34 6.14
N GLU A 33 -7.99 4.29 5.61
CA GLU A 33 -8.27 2.88 5.92
C GLU A 33 -7.66 2.43 7.27
N GLY A 34 -6.96 3.31 7.98
CA GLY A 34 -6.37 3.04 9.29
C GLY A 34 -4.96 2.45 9.25
N ALA A 35 -4.25 2.58 8.12
CA ALA A 35 -2.83 2.28 8.08
C ALA A 35 -2.08 3.14 9.10
N GLN A 36 -1.06 2.57 9.73
CA GLN A 36 -0.23 3.30 10.68
C GLN A 36 0.53 4.42 9.94
N PRO A 37 0.47 5.67 10.44
CA PRO A 37 1.32 6.74 9.94
C PRO A 37 2.80 6.42 10.16
N THR A 38 3.66 6.94 9.28
CA THR A 38 5.12 6.78 9.37
C THR A 38 5.79 7.90 10.17
N LEU A 39 5.07 8.99 10.44
CA LEU A 39 5.51 10.12 11.27
C LEU A 39 4.73 10.16 12.59
N GLU A 40 5.39 10.67 13.63
CA GLU A 40 4.79 10.81 14.97
C GLU A 40 3.83 12.00 15.07
N SER A 41 4.03 13.03 14.25
CA SER A 41 3.26 14.28 14.30
C SER A 41 3.05 14.89 12.92
N PHE A 42 1.90 15.53 12.72
CA PHE A 42 1.52 16.18 11.47
C PHE A 42 1.03 17.61 11.70
N GLU A 43 1.38 18.52 10.79
CA GLU A 43 0.76 19.84 10.71
C GLU A 43 -0.66 19.76 10.10
N SER A 44 -0.86 18.87 9.13
CA SER A 44 -2.15 18.64 8.48
C SER A 44 -3.04 17.67 9.27
N VAL A 45 -4.33 18.03 9.35
CA VAL A 45 -5.39 17.16 9.89
C VAL A 45 -5.96 16.23 8.81
N LYS A 46 -5.82 16.60 7.51
CA LYS A 46 -6.35 15.82 6.40
C LYS A 46 -5.32 14.80 5.92
N SER A 47 -5.79 13.59 5.58
CA SER A 47 -4.97 12.47 5.11
C SER A 47 -4.08 12.82 3.91
N VAL A 48 -4.59 13.61 2.95
CA VAL A 48 -3.77 14.08 1.81
C VAL A 48 -2.59 14.95 2.27
N GLY A 49 -2.80 15.86 3.22
CA GLY A 49 -1.69 16.68 3.72
C GLY A 49 -0.71 15.85 4.54
N GLN A 50 -1.20 14.90 5.35
CA GLN A 50 -0.35 13.97 6.10
C GLN A 50 0.51 13.12 5.15
N ALA A 51 -0.08 12.59 4.08
CA ALA A 51 0.66 11.87 3.05
C ALA A 51 1.74 12.72 2.37
N LEU A 52 1.46 14.01 2.12
CA LEU A 52 2.48 14.93 1.59
C LEU A 52 3.61 15.17 2.60
N GLU A 53 3.31 15.28 3.89
CA GLU A 53 4.32 15.38 4.95
C GLU A 53 5.19 14.12 5.05
N GLU A 54 4.60 12.92 4.94
CA GLU A 54 5.36 11.66 4.92
C GLU A 54 6.27 11.53 3.69
N ILE A 55 5.83 12.05 2.53
CA ILE A 55 6.62 12.13 1.30
C ILE A 55 7.77 13.13 1.44
N ASP A 56 7.51 14.31 1.99
CA ASP A 56 8.54 15.33 2.23
C ASP A 56 9.60 14.86 3.23
N ALA A 57 9.21 14.03 4.20
CA ALA A 57 10.10 13.35 5.13
C ALA A 57 10.80 12.11 4.55
N ALA A 58 10.59 11.78 3.27
CA ALA A 58 11.12 10.60 2.58
C ALA A 58 10.78 9.25 3.24
N THR A 59 9.75 9.20 4.10
CA THR A 59 9.27 7.96 4.74
C THR A 59 8.30 7.19 3.84
N VAL A 60 7.67 7.89 2.89
CA VAL A 60 6.85 7.32 1.83
C VAL A 60 7.48 7.67 0.49
N ILE A 61 7.91 6.65 -0.25
CA ILE A 61 8.60 6.81 -1.53
C ILE A 61 7.90 6.02 -2.64
N ASN A 62 8.14 6.42 -3.89
CA ASN A 62 7.87 5.53 -5.00
C ASN A 62 8.90 4.40 -4.99
N ASP A 63 8.45 3.16 -5.21
CA ASP A 63 9.34 2.00 -5.20
C ASP A 63 10.39 2.16 -6.32
N PRO A 64 11.70 2.12 -6.00
CA PRO A 64 12.76 2.30 -7.01
C PRO A 64 12.78 1.16 -8.03
N ARG A 65 12.10 0.03 -7.76
CA ARG A 65 12.05 -1.15 -8.63
C ARG A 65 10.60 -1.62 -8.79
N PRO A 66 9.77 -0.86 -9.52
CA PRO A 66 8.33 -1.13 -9.60
C PRO A 66 8.02 -2.48 -10.26
N GLU A 67 8.80 -2.91 -11.25
CA GLU A 67 8.58 -4.20 -11.92
C GLU A 67 8.87 -5.38 -10.98
N GLU A 68 10.00 -5.36 -10.26
CA GLU A 68 10.32 -6.40 -9.27
C GLU A 68 9.27 -6.46 -8.15
N LYS A 69 8.73 -5.32 -7.71
CA LYS A 69 7.62 -5.29 -6.76
C LYS A 69 6.37 -5.97 -7.32
N ARG A 70 6.00 -5.67 -8.57
CA ARG A 70 4.83 -6.25 -9.24
C ARG A 70 4.96 -7.76 -9.40
N GLU A 71 6.14 -8.25 -9.79
CA GLU A 71 6.40 -9.68 -9.91
C GLU A 71 6.29 -10.41 -8.57
N ARG A 72 6.88 -9.85 -7.50
CA ARG A 72 6.75 -10.40 -6.15
C ARG A 72 5.29 -10.47 -5.68
N MET A 73 4.51 -9.41 -5.93
CA MET A 73 3.08 -9.39 -5.60
C MET A 73 2.28 -10.43 -6.41
N ARG A 74 2.62 -10.62 -7.69
CA ARG A 74 1.98 -11.64 -8.54
C ARG A 74 2.26 -13.05 -8.00
N MET A 75 3.52 -13.36 -7.72
CA MET A 75 3.92 -14.66 -7.18
C MET A 75 3.25 -14.95 -5.82
N ALA A 76 3.22 -13.96 -4.91
CA ALA A 76 2.55 -14.11 -3.62
C ALA A 76 1.04 -14.36 -3.76
N LYS A 77 0.37 -13.66 -4.70
CA LYS A 77 -1.05 -13.86 -4.98
C LYS A 77 -1.33 -15.24 -5.59
N GLU A 78 -0.47 -15.71 -6.49
CA GLU A 78 -0.56 -17.06 -7.07
C GLU A 78 -0.37 -18.12 -5.99
N GLU A 79 0.63 -17.98 -5.13
CA GLU A 79 0.87 -18.90 -4.01
C GLU A 79 -0.31 -18.95 -3.04
N GLN A 80 -0.86 -17.79 -2.65
CA GLN A 80 -2.05 -17.74 -1.78
C GLN A 80 -3.26 -18.42 -2.42
N LYS A 81 -3.47 -18.22 -3.72
CA LYS A 81 -4.56 -18.87 -4.46
C LYS A 81 -4.38 -20.39 -4.48
N MET A 82 -3.15 -20.88 -4.72
CA MET A 82 -2.84 -22.31 -4.70
C MET A 82 -3.06 -22.92 -3.31
N ARG A 83 -2.64 -22.24 -2.24
CA ARG A 83 -2.89 -22.69 -0.85
C ARG A 83 -4.38 -22.78 -0.56
N HIS A 84 -5.15 -21.75 -0.91
CA HIS A 84 -6.59 -21.75 -0.71
C HIS A 84 -7.30 -22.87 -1.49
N GLU A 85 -6.86 -23.14 -2.73
CA GLU A 85 -7.39 -24.25 -3.54
C GLU A 85 -7.05 -25.62 -2.95
N GLN A 86 -5.85 -25.78 -2.37
CA GLN A 86 -5.47 -27.02 -1.69
C GLN A 86 -6.30 -27.23 -0.42
N GLU A 87 -6.43 -26.20 0.41
CA GLU A 87 -7.27 -26.22 1.63
C GLU A 87 -8.73 -26.56 1.32
N GLN A 88 -9.30 -25.97 0.25
CA GLN A 88 -10.65 -26.29 -0.19
C GLN A 88 -10.80 -27.76 -0.60
N LYS A 89 -9.85 -28.29 -1.40
CA LYS A 89 -9.88 -29.69 -1.85
C LYS A 89 -9.75 -30.67 -0.68
N GLU A 90 -8.88 -30.37 0.29
CA GLU A 90 -8.74 -31.19 1.50
C GLU A 90 -10.03 -31.20 2.32
N LEU A 91 -10.67 -30.03 2.48
CA LEU A 91 -11.94 -29.92 3.19
C LEU A 91 -13.06 -30.69 2.50
N GLU A 92 -13.18 -30.58 1.18
CA GLU A 92 -14.16 -31.32 0.38
C GLU A 92 -13.99 -32.83 0.52
N ASN A 93 -12.74 -33.32 0.48
CA ASN A 93 -12.44 -34.76 0.65
C ASN A 93 -12.85 -35.24 2.05
N ARG A 94 -12.54 -34.47 3.10
CA ARG A 94 -12.92 -34.82 4.48
C ARG A 94 -14.45 -34.91 4.64
N ILE A 95 -15.19 -33.93 4.10
CA ILE A 95 -16.66 -33.94 4.12
C ILE A 95 -17.22 -35.15 3.36
N ARG A 96 -16.59 -35.54 2.25
CA ARG A 96 -17.00 -36.70 1.47
C ARG A 96 -16.81 -38.00 2.23
N GLU A 97 -15.69 -38.15 2.95
CA GLU A 97 -15.40 -39.31 3.79
C GLU A 97 -16.37 -39.41 4.97
N GLU A 98 -16.67 -38.30 5.65
CA GLU A 98 -17.65 -38.27 6.76
C GLU A 98 -19.07 -38.62 6.29
N LYS A 99 -19.46 -38.27 5.07
CA LYS A 99 -20.78 -38.62 4.50
C LYS A 99 -20.90 -40.06 4.02
N SER A 100 -19.79 -40.79 3.88
CA SER A 100 -19.82 -42.20 3.45
C SER A 100 -19.75 -43.19 4.61
N LEU A 101 -19.76 -42.70 5.86
CA LEU A 101 -19.89 -43.46 7.11
C LEU A 101 -21.34 -43.40 7.63
#